data_AF-A0A285NQK6-F1
#
_entry.id   AF-A0A285NQK6-F1
#
_cell.length_a   1.000
_cell.length_b   1.000
_cell.length_c   1.000
_cell.angle_alpha   90.00
_cell.angle_beta   90.00
_cell.angle_gamma   90.00
#
_symmetry.space_group_name_H-M   'P 1'
#
loop_
_entity.id
_entity.type
_entity.pdbx_description
1 polymer ?
#
loop_
_entity_poly.entity_id
_entity_poly.type
_entity_poly.pdbx_seq_one_letter_code
_entity_poly.pdbx_strand_id
1 'polypeptide(L)'
;MDNSLDRYQDPIIARKRTQYIDITGETHSVRGGRVQLTEIPSKRERVVVKGNNRVWKEVQSIRLEPDYFRVDYVNGVVYFHEDNENKSFSFDYKGTGAYYFPASRIWVKEENGEVTETLDTLTTRAEEQADRAEVGANKAHDMAVYAQELTSDFETMVRETKKDYKQAVNTYSEIVTTYPNPEIGWVVTAIDTGRRYRYDGFEWVFLDVVQFDKLDVFVSPIAPVNVNLVWIRKDVKEPYLTRITKSSTPPEDKRLIWLESIN
;
A
#
# COMPACT_ATOMS: atom_id res chain seq x y z
N MET A 1 1.30 26.80 35.84
CA MET A 1 0.41 26.50 36.98
C MET A 1 -0.98 26.55 36.44
N ASP A 2 -1.57 25.38 36.19
CA ASP A 2 -2.96 25.28 35.74
C ASP A 2 -3.86 25.61 36.94
N ASN A 3 -4.57 26.73 36.84
CA ASN A 3 -5.34 27.28 37.94
C ASN A 3 -6.63 26.46 38.07
N SER A 4 -6.64 25.50 38.99
CA SER A 4 -7.75 24.55 39.21
C SER A 4 -9.12 25.20 39.49
N LEU A 5 -9.15 26.51 39.75
CA LEU A 5 -10.35 27.31 40.01
C LEU A 5 -11.16 27.70 38.76
N ASP A 6 -10.60 27.60 37.55
CA ASP A 6 -11.33 27.90 36.31
C ASP A 6 -12.03 26.68 35.68
N ARG A 7 -11.77 25.47 36.19
CA ARG A 7 -12.19 24.21 35.54
C ARG A 7 -13.71 23.93 35.59
N TYR A 8 -14.51 24.72 36.31
CA TYR A 8 -15.89 24.34 36.67
C TYR A 8 -16.93 25.47 36.57
N GLN A 9 -16.70 26.49 35.75
CA GLN A 9 -17.58 27.67 35.69
C GLN A 9 -18.75 27.53 34.70
N ASP A 10 -18.73 26.53 33.81
CA ASP A 10 -19.78 26.41 32.80
C ASP A 10 -21.15 26.10 33.42
N PRO A 11 -22.17 26.94 33.23
CA PRO A 11 -23.46 26.73 33.87
C PRO A 11 -24.25 25.57 33.24
N ILE A 12 -25.02 24.85 34.07
CA ILE A 12 -26.11 24.00 33.55
C ILE A 12 -27.22 24.92 33.08
N ILE A 13 -27.63 24.78 31.82
CA ILE A 13 -28.65 25.64 31.23
C ILE A 13 -29.99 24.91 31.22
N ALA A 14 -30.96 25.40 31.99
CA ALA A 14 -32.34 24.95 31.94
C ALA A 14 -33.16 25.91 31.06
N ARG A 15 -33.52 25.50 29.84
CA ARG A 15 -34.37 26.30 28.94
C ARG A 15 -35.83 25.90 29.10
N LYS A 16 -36.41 26.14 30.27
CA LYS A 16 -37.84 25.87 30.49
C LYS A 16 -38.70 26.89 29.77
N ARG A 17 -39.72 26.43 29.05
CA ARG A 17 -40.64 27.31 28.33
C ARG A 17 -41.86 27.66 29.17
N THR A 18 -42.27 28.93 29.13
CA THR A 18 -43.56 29.39 29.67
C THR A 18 -44.71 28.99 28.73
N GLN A 19 -44.47 29.03 27.42
CA GLN A 19 -45.42 28.59 26.39
C GLN A 19 -44.85 27.40 25.63
N TYR A 20 -45.63 26.32 25.52
CA TYR A 20 -45.21 25.11 24.81
C TYR A 20 -45.10 25.38 23.31
N ILE A 21 -44.13 24.73 22.68
CA ILE A 21 -43.99 24.75 21.22
C ILE A 21 -44.53 23.46 20.61
N ASP A 22 -45.13 23.57 19.44
CA ASP A 22 -45.50 22.41 18.63
C ASP A 22 -44.27 21.87 17.91
N ILE A 23 -43.89 20.64 18.25
CA ILE A 23 -42.90 19.88 17.51
C ILE A 23 -43.66 18.83 16.73
N THR A 24 -43.53 18.87 15.40
CA THR A 24 -44.23 17.96 14.49
C THR A 24 -43.24 17.37 13.50
N GLY A 25 -43.36 16.08 13.23
CA GLY A 25 -42.52 15.38 12.27
C GLY A 25 -41.07 15.15 12.71
N GLU A 26 -40.72 15.37 13.98
CA GLU A 26 -39.36 15.10 14.47
C GLU A 26 -39.03 13.63 14.26
N THR A 27 -37.91 13.31 13.63
CA THR A 27 -37.59 11.93 13.24
C THR A 27 -36.30 11.48 13.90
N HIS A 28 -36.34 10.32 14.54
CA HIS A 28 -35.19 9.69 15.19
C HIS A 28 -35.18 8.19 15.00
N SER A 29 -33.99 7.61 14.97
CA SER A 29 -33.79 6.16 14.96
C SER A 29 -33.59 5.63 16.39
N VAL A 30 -34.17 4.47 16.68
CA VAL A 30 -33.97 3.79 17.98
C VAL A 30 -32.52 3.33 18.08
N ARG A 31 -31.84 3.72 19.17
CA ARG A 31 -30.49 3.29 19.51
C ARG A 31 -30.42 2.83 20.96
N GLY A 32 -30.03 1.58 21.19
CA GLY A 32 -30.01 0.95 22.50
C GLY A 32 -31.40 0.90 23.14
N GLY A 33 -32.42 0.57 22.34
CA GLY A 33 -33.82 0.48 22.80
C GLY A 33 -34.48 1.82 23.19
N ARG A 34 -33.86 2.96 22.85
CA ARG A 34 -34.38 4.29 23.21
C ARG A 34 -34.16 5.33 22.12
N VAL A 35 -34.92 6.42 22.24
CA VAL A 35 -34.83 7.66 21.44
C VAL A 35 -34.81 8.84 22.41
N GLN A 36 -33.88 9.78 22.19
CA GLN A 36 -33.85 11.06 22.90
C GLN A 36 -34.59 12.11 22.05
N LEU A 37 -35.62 12.72 22.60
CA LEU A 37 -36.32 13.84 21.96
C LEU A 37 -35.53 15.14 22.15
N THR A 38 -35.70 16.08 21.22
CA THR A 38 -35.05 17.40 21.26
C THR A 38 -35.50 18.25 22.45
N GLU A 39 -36.79 18.19 22.82
CA GLU A 39 -37.32 18.82 24.02
C GLU A 39 -38.06 17.80 24.91
N ILE A 40 -38.18 18.12 26.20
CA ILE A 40 -38.98 17.36 27.15
C ILE A 40 -40.46 17.54 26.78
N PRO A 41 -41.18 16.44 26.45
CA PRO A 41 -42.56 16.52 26.02
C PRO A 41 -43.51 16.83 27.20
N SER A 42 -44.62 17.48 26.89
CA SER A 42 -45.69 17.69 27.86
C SER A 42 -46.40 16.37 28.19
N LYS A 43 -46.35 15.94 29.45
CA LYS A 43 -47.10 14.77 29.94
C LYS A 43 -48.61 14.92 29.76
N ARG A 44 -49.12 16.16 29.78
CA ARG A 44 -50.55 16.46 29.62
C ARG A 44 -51.02 16.18 28.20
N GLU A 45 -50.22 16.58 27.22
CA GLU A 45 -50.56 16.51 25.78
C GLU A 45 -50.12 15.19 25.13
N ARG A 46 -49.21 14.48 25.81
CA ARG A 46 -48.61 13.20 25.38
C ARG A 46 -47.80 13.31 24.08
N VAL A 47 -47.04 12.26 23.79
CA VAL A 47 -46.29 12.13 22.53
C VAL A 47 -47.08 11.23 21.59
N VAL A 48 -47.20 11.65 20.33
CA VAL A 48 -47.72 10.81 19.24
C VAL A 48 -46.53 10.25 18.47
N VAL A 49 -46.43 8.92 18.41
CA VAL A 49 -45.36 8.23 17.69
C VAL A 49 -45.94 7.59 16.43
N LYS A 50 -45.33 7.86 15.28
CA LYS A 50 -45.70 7.34 13.97
C LYS A 50 -44.54 6.55 13.38
N GLY A 51 -44.82 5.38 12.82
CA GLY A 51 -43.82 4.58 12.11
C GLY A 51 -44.46 3.37 11.45
N ASN A 52 -43.91 2.89 10.34
CA ASN A 52 -44.49 1.80 9.53
C ASN A 52 -45.96 2.06 9.15
N ASN A 53 -46.29 3.29 8.72
CA ASN A 53 -47.64 3.74 8.36
C ASN A 53 -48.72 3.57 9.45
N ARG A 54 -48.32 3.45 10.73
CA ARG A 54 -49.25 3.39 11.87
C ARG A 54 -48.90 4.38 12.96
N VAL A 55 -49.89 4.73 13.77
CA VAL A 55 -49.71 5.40 15.07
C VAL A 55 -49.49 4.32 16.13
N TRP A 56 -48.44 4.47 16.91
CA TRP A 56 -48.05 3.52 17.94
C TRP A 56 -48.77 3.81 19.25
N LYS A 57 -48.79 2.83 20.16
CA LYS A 57 -49.50 2.94 21.45
C LYS A 57 -48.52 3.13 22.61
N GLU A 58 -48.74 4.19 23.40
CA GLU A 58 -48.01 4.45 24.64
C GLU A 58 -48.50 3.53 25.76
N VAL A 59 -47.58 2.95 26.53
CA VAL A 59 -47.84 2.22 27.77
C VAL A 59 -46.93 2.70 28.89
N GLN A 60 -47.31 2.41 30.14
CA GLN A 60 -46.50 2.70 31.32
C GLN A 60 -45.66 1.50 31.78
N SER A 61 -45.82 0.34 31.12
CA SER A 61 -45.07 -0.89 31.45
C SER A 61 -43.58 -0.68 31.19
N ILE A 62 -42.75 -1.19 32.11
CA ILE A 62 -41.29 -1.24 31.95
C ILE A 62 -40.90 -2.26 30.88
N ARG A 63 -41.59 -3.41 30.85
CA ARG A 63 -41.42 -4.43 29.82
C ARG A 63 -42.33 -4.09 28.65
N LEU A 64 -41.72 -3.71 27.53
CA LEU A 64 -42.43 -3.33 26.31
C LEU A 64 -42.68 -4.55 25.43
N GLU A 65 -43.82 -4.57 24.75
CA GLU A 65 -44.08 -5.47 23.63
C GLU A 65 -43.63 -4.79 22.32
N PRO A 66 -43.40 -5.54 21.22
CA PRO A 66 -42.83 -5.01 19.97
C PRO A 66 -43.57 -3.82 19.35
N ASP A 67 -44.87 -3.66 19.62
CA ASP A 67 -45.74 -2.65 19.03
C ASP A 67 -46.04 -1.45 19.95
N TYR A 68 -45.35 -1.38 21.09
CA TYR A 68 -45.59 -0.41 22.14
C TYR A 68 -44.36 0.43 22.44
N PHE A 69 -44.59 1.61 23.00
CA PHE A 69 -43.55 2.49 23.49
C PHE A 69 -43.89 3.03 24.88
N ARG A 70 -42.88 3.53 25.59
CA ARG A 70 -43.05 4.24 26.86
C ARG A 70 -42.29 5.55 26.80
N VAL A 71 -42.86 6.62 27.34
CA VAL A 71 -42.20 7.93 27.41
C VAL A 71 -41.83 8.27 28.85
N ASP A 72 -40.57 8.64 29.05
CA ASP A 72 -40.11 9.36 30.22
C ASP A 72 -40.27 10.86 29.99
N TYR A 73 -41.38 11.39 30.52
CA TYR A 73 -41.74 12.80 30.43
C TYR A 73 -40.90 13.72 31.33
N VAL A 74 -39.95 13.18 32.10
CA VAL A 74 -39.01 13.99 32.89
C VAL A 74 -37.75 14.28 32.05
N ASN A 75 -37.25 13.27 31.34
CA ASN A 75 -35.99 13.36 30.59
C ASN A 75 -36.18 13.48 29.06
N GLY A 76 -37.40 13.35 28.57
CA GLY A 76 -37.68 13.37 27.13
C GLY A 76 -37.16 12.14 26.39
N VAL A 77 -37.16 10.98 27.05
CA VAL A 77 -36.69 9.71 26.46
C VAL A 77 -37.88 8.84 26.11
N VAL A 78 -37.92 8.33 24.87
CA VAL A 78 -38.89 7.32 24.43
C VAL A 78 -38.20 5.96 24.38
N TYR A 79 -38.78 4.98 25.04
CA TYR A 79 -38.30 3.61 25.09
C TYR A 79 -39.11 2.73 24.13
N PHE A 80 -38.40 1.83 23.46
CA PHE A 80 -38.96 0.87 22.51
C PHE A 80 -38.50 -0.55 22.88
N HIS A 81 -39.21 -1.55 22.37
CA HIS A 81 -38.74 -2.94 22.37
C HIS A 81 -37.47 -3.10 21.51
N GLU A 82 -36.59 -4.04 21.86
CA GLU A 82 -35.33 -4.31 21.16
C GLU A 82 -35.51 -4.67 19.67
N ASP A 83 -36.64 -5.27 19.31
CA ASP A 83 -37.00 -5.57 17.90
C ASP A 83 -37.14 -4.32 17.02
N ASN A 84 -37.17 -3.13 17.63
CA ASN A 84 -37.27 -1.86 16.93
C ASN A 84 -35.93 -1.12 16.82
N GLU A 85 -34.83 -1.74 17.22
CA GLU A 85 -33.49 -1.19 17.03
C GLU A 85 -33.24 -0.80 15.56
N ASN A 86 -32.58 0.34 15.35
CA ASN A 86 -32.29 0.94 14.04
C ASN A 86 -33.52 1.35 13.21
N LYS A 87 -34.76 1.14 13.68
CA LYS A 87 -35.96 1.67 13.00
C LYS A 87 -36.13 3.15 13.32
N SER A 88 -36.62 3.91 12.34
CA SER A 88 -36.91 5.33 12.48
C SER A 88 -38.39 5.57 12.74
N PHE A 89 -38.66 6.47 13.68
CA PHE A 89 -40.00 6.90 14.06
C PHE A 89 -40.11 8.41 13.95
N SER A 90 -41.34 8.88 13.70
CA SER A 90 -41.71 10.29 13.70
C SER A 90 -42.51 10.62 14.96
N PHE A 91 -42.23 11.77 15.55
CA PHE A 91 -42.74 12.20 16.84
C PHE A 91 -43.43 13.55 16.70
N ASP A 92 -44.68 13.62 17.16
CA ASP A 92 -45.41 14.88 17.34
C ASP A 92 -45.71 15.09 18.83
N TYR A 93 -45.36 16.24 19.38
CA TYR A 93 -45.58 16.57 20.80
C TYR A 93 -45.45 18.07 21.08
N LYS A 94 -45.88 18.46 22.28
CA LYS A 94 -45.71 19.81 22.82
C LYS A 94 -44.44 19.89 23.65
N GLY A 95 -43.42 20.61 23.15
CA GLY A 95 -42.13 20.80 23.82
C GLY A 95 -42.21 21.79 24.99
N THR A 96 -41.64 21.41 26.13
CA THR A 96 -41.62 22.23 27.36
C THR A 96 -40.26 22.85 27.66
N GLY A 97 -39.28 22.65 26.79
CA GLY A 97 -37.88 23.00 27.01
C GLY A 97 -36.96 21.79 27.19
N ALA A 98 -35.69 22.07 27.52
CA ALA A 98 -34.66 21.05 27.75
C ALA A 98 -33.63 21.49 28.79
N TYR A 99 -32.90 20.53 29.35
CA TYR A 99 -31.72 20.74 30.19
C TYR A 99 -30.46 20.46 29.37
N TYR A 100 -29.50 21.38 29.41
CA TYR A 100 -28.21 21.21 28.77
C TYR A 100 -27.12 21.13 29.83
N PHE A 101 -26.36 20.03 29.78
CA PHE A 101 -25.22 19.80 30.65
C PHE A 101 -23.95 20.04 29.84
N PRO A 102 -23.08 20.99 30.25
CA PRO A 102 -21.82 21.20 29.55
C PRO A 102 -20.91 19.97 29.71
N ALA A 103 -20.18 19.63 28.65
CA ALA A 103 -19.30 18.46 28.64
C ALA A 103 -18.19 18.55 29.71
N SER A 104 -17.77 19.78 30.05
CA SER A 104 -16.82 20.07 31.15
C SER A 104 -17.34 19.64 32.54
N ARG A 105 -18.65 19.44 32.71
CA ARG A 105 -19.27 18.97 33.96
C ARG A 105 -19.66 17.49 33.94
N ILE A 106 -19.43 16.79 32.84
CA ILE A 106 -19.68 15.36 32.75
C ILE A 106 -18.35 14.65 33.02
N TRP A 107 -18.25 14.00 34.17
CA TRP A 107 -17.02 13.34 34.60
C TRP A 107 -16.95 11.93 34.02
N VAL A 108 -15.80 11.59 33.47
CA VAL A 108 -15.55 10.26 32.90
C VAL A 108 -14.46 9.51 33.65
N LYS A 109 -13.64 10.23 34.45
CA LYS A 109 -12.62 9.63 35.31
C LYS A 109 -12.41 10.44 36.59
N GLU A 110 -12.31 9.73 37.71
CA GLU A 110 -12.06 10.27 39.04
C GLU A 110 -11.01 9.40 39.75
N GLU A 111 -10.08 10.06 40.44
CA GLU A 111 -9.05 9.42 41.25
C GLU A 111 -8.93 10.14 42.60
N ASN A 112 -9.14 9.40 43.70
CA ASN A 112 -9.00 9.89 45.09
C ASN A 112 -9.86 11.11 45.44
N GLY A 113 -11.06 11.22 44.87
CA GLY A 113 -12.00 12.31 45.06
C GLY A 113 -11.75 13.51 44.15
N GLU A 114 -10.74 13.46 43.28
CA GLU A 114 -10.45 14.50 42.30
C GLU A 114 -10.83 14.05 40.89
N VAL A 115 -11.54 14.91 40.16
CA VAL A 115 -11.92 14.67 38.77
C VAL A 115 -10.70 14.89 37.90
N THR A 116 -10.23 13.82 37.25
CA THR A 116 -9.04 13.86 36.40
C THR A 116 -9.37 14.01 34.91
N GLU A 117 -10.58 13.64 34.49
CA GLU A 117 -11.01 13.72 33.08
C GLU A 117 -12.51 14.01 32.97
N THR A 118 -12.86 14.93 32.07
CA THR A 118 -14.23 15.30 31.70
C THR A 118 -14.54 14.82 30.28
N LEU A 119 -15.82 14.75 29.91
CA LEU A 119 -16.24 14.40 28.56
C LEU A 119 -15.65 15.35 27.51
N ASP A 120 -15.50 16.64 27.87
CA ASP A 120 -14.86 17.63 27.02
C ASP A 120 -13.39 17.28 26.73
N THR A 121 -12.60 17.05 27.78
CA THR A 121 -11.18 16.65 27.63
C THR A 121 -11.00 15.32 26.91
N LEU A 122 -11.93 14.38 27.11
CA LEU A 122 -11.94 13.10 26.41
C LEU A 122 -12.21 13.29 24.91
N THR A 123 -13.14 14.17 24.54
CA THR A 123 -13.50 14.45 23.15
C THR A 123 -12.34 15.11 22.42
N THR A 124 -11.76 16.17 23.00
CA THR A 124 -10.56 16.83 22.46
C THR A 124 -9.41 15.85 22.26
N ARG A 125 -9.17 14.96 23.24
CA ARG A 125 -8.13 13.93 23.14
C ARG A 125 -8.42 12.92 22.02
N ALA A 126 -9.69 12.54 21.83
CA ALA A 126 -10.08 11.63 20.76
C ALA A 126 -9.88 12.26 19.36
N GLU A 127 -10.21 13.55 19.21
CA GLU A 127 -9.98 14.31 17.98
C GLU A 127 -8.48 14.40 17.67
N GLU A 128 -7.64 14.78 18.65
CA GLU A 128 -6.19 14.82 18.47
C GLU A 128 -5.60 13.45 18.08
N GLN A 129 -6.13 12.36 18.64
CA GLN A 129 -5.68 11.01 18.30
C GLN A 129 -6.09 10.61 16.87
N ALA A 130 -7.28 11.01 16.42
CA ALA A 130 -7.73 10.79 15.06
C ALA A 130 -6.85 11.54 14.05
N ASP A 131 -6.56 12.82 14.31
CA ASP A 131 -5.69 13.63 13.45
C ASP A 131 -4.27 13.04 13.33
N ARG A 132 -3.70 12.59 14.45
CA ARG A 132 -2.37 11.93 14.43
C ARG A 132 -2.39 10.64 13.64
N ALA A 133 -3.47 9.86 13.73
CA ALA A 133 -3.61 8.63 12.97
C ALA A 133 -3.71 8.91 11.46
N GLU A 134 -4.45 9.95 11.06
CA GLU A 134 -4.56 10.38 9.67
C GLU A 134 -3.19 10.80 9.11
N VAL A 135 -2.46 11.66 9.83
CA VAL A 135 -1.11 12.09 9.42
C VAL A 135 -0.16 10.88 9.29
N GLY A 136 -0.23 9.94 10.23
CA GLY A 136 0.56 8.70 10.18
C GLY A 136 0.24 7.84 8.96
N ALA A 137 -1.04 7.70 8.63
CA ALA A 137 -1.50 6.94 7.47
C ALA A 137 -1.04 7.58 6.15
N ASN A 138 -1.17 8.90 6.01
CA ASN A 138 -0.73 9.63 4.83
C ASN A 138 0.78 9.49 4.61
N LYS A 139 1.58 9.62 5.69
CA LYS A 139 3.03 9.39 5.59
C LYS A 139 3.38 7.98 5.15
N ALA A 140 2.69 6.97 5.69
CA ALA A 140 2.90 5.58 5.29
C ALA A 140 2.53 5.34 3.83
N HIS A 141 1.45 5.97 3.36
CA HIS A 141 1.04 5.95 1.96
C HIS A 141 2.12 6.56 1.05
N ASP A 142 2.60 7.76 1.36
CA ASP A 142 3.65 8.44 0.59
C ASP A 142 4.94 7.61 0.53
N MET A 143 5.34 7.01 1.67
CA MET A 143 6.49 6.11 1.72
C MET A 143 6.30 4.85 0.86
N ALA A 144 5.10 4.30 0.82
CA ALA A 144 4.78 3.14 -0.01
C ALA A 144 4.81 3.49 -1.50
N VAL A 145 4.27 4.64 -1.89
CA VAL A 145 4.31 5.15 -3.27
C VAL A 145 5.77 5.35 -3.69
N TYR A 146 6.58 6.02 -2.88
CA TYR A 146 8.00 6.24 -3.16
C TYR A 146 8.78 4.92 -3.31
N ALA A 147 8.52 3.94 -2.44
CA ALA A 147 9.16 2.63 -2.55
C ALA A 147 8.76 1.87 -3.83
N GLN A 148 7.51 2.02 -4.28
CA GLN A 148 7.05 1.44 -5.55
C GLN A 148 7.75 2.08 -6.75
N GLU A 149 7.88 3.41 -6.77
CA GLU A 149 8.60 4.13 -7.84
C GLU A 149 10.05 3.64 -7.94
N LEU A 150 10.78 3.61 -6.82
CA LEU A 150 12.15 3.10 -6.78
C LEU A 150 12.27 1.64 -7.26
N THR A 151 11.29 0.80 -6.92
CA THR A 151 11.30 -0.61 -7.32
C THR A 151 11.05 -0.77 -8.82
N SER A 152 10.10 -0.01 -9.38
CA SER A 152 9.81 0.00 -10.82
C SER A 152 11.03 0.41 -11.65
N ASP A 153 11.74 1.45 -11.20
CA ASP A 153 12.97 1.90 -11.85
C ASP A 153 14.06 0.82 -11.78
N PHE A 154 14.19 0.17 -10.62
CA PHE A 154 15.16 -0.92 -10.43
C PHE A 154 14.86 -2.13 -11.31
N GLU A 155 13.59 -2.54 -11.42
CA GLU A 155 13.19 -3.65 -12.32
C GLU A 155 13.52 -3.35 -13.78
N THR A 156 13.35 -2.10 -14.21
CA THR A 156 13.70 -1.65 -15.57
C THR A 156 15.21 -1.69 -15.78
N MET A 157 15.99 -1.16 -14.84
CA MET A 157 17.45 -1.20 -14.86
C MET A 157 17.98 -2.65 -14.88
N VAL A 158 17.42 -3.55 -14.08
CA VAL A 158 17.79 -4.98 -14.11
C VAL A 158 17.49 -5.59 -15.47
N ARG A 159 16.31 -5.33 -16.04
CA ARG A 159 15.93 -5.83 -17.36
C ARG A 159 16.87 -5.33 -18.47
N GLU A 160 17.26 -4.06 -18.41
CA GLU A 160 18.16 -3.45 -19.37
C GLU A 160 19.63 -3.83 -19.16
N THR A 161 20.05 -4.20 -17.95
CA THR A 161 21.46 -4.54 -17.67
C THR A 161 21.73 -6.04 -17.58
N LYS A 162 20.69 -6.89 -17.52
CA LYS A 162 20.82 -8.34 -17.46
C LYS A 162 21.59 -8.86 -18.68
N LYS A 163 22.65 -9.64 -18.42
CA LYS A 163 23.44 -10.35 -19.42
C LYS A 163 23.56 -11.82 -19.00
N ASP A 164 22.93 -12.70 -19.78
CA ASP A 164 22.99 -14.15 -19.63
C ASP A 164 23.64 -14.73 -20.89
N TYR A 165 24.92 -15.07 -20.79
CA TYR A 165 25.73 -15.49 -21.95
C TYR A 165 25.35 -16.91 -22.39
N LYS A 166 24.98 -17.05 -23.66
CA LYS A 166 24.70 -18.34 -24.31
C LYS A 166 25.84 -18.77 -25.22
N GLN A 167 25.75 -20.00 -25.71
CA GLN A 167 26.74 -20.55 -26.64
C GLN A 167 26.78 -19.71 -27.93
N ALA A 168 28.00 -19.42 -28.39
CA ALA A 168 28.24 -18.67 -29.62
C ALA A 168 27.77 -19.46 -30.86
N VAL A 169 27.32 -18.74 -31.88
CA VAL A 169 26.91 -19.28 -33.18
C VAL A 169 27.87 -18.82 -34.28
N ASN A 170 27.89 -19.47 -35.45
CA ASN A 170 28.86 -19.08 -36.47
C ASN A 170 28.53 -17.73 -37.09
N THR A 171 27.24 -17.42 -37.28
CA THR A 171 26.77 -16.21 -37.97
C THR A 171 25.55 -15.60 -37.27
N TYR A 172 25.29 -14.31 -37.49
CA TYR A 172 24.12 -13.62 -36.93
C TYR A 172 22.78 -14.29 -37.29
N SER A 173 22.64 -14.79 -38.52
CA SER A 173 21.41 -15.46 -38.98
C SER A 173 21.11 -16.77 -38.23
N GLU A 174 22.12 -17.43 -37.67
CA GLU A 174 21.97 -18.66 -36.89
C GLU A 174 21.40 -18.41 -35.48
N ILE A 175 21.41 -17.16 -35.00
CA ILE A 175 20.92 -16.84 -33.65
C ILE A 175 19.43 -17.19 -33.53
N VAL A 176 18.61 -16.81 -34.51
CA VAL A 176 17.15 -17.02 -34.48
C VAL A 176 16.79 -18.50 -34.61
N THR A 177 17.57 -19.27 -35.37
CA THR A 177 17.33 -20.71 -35.54
C THR A 177 17.81 -21.52 -34.33
N THR A 178 18.89 -21.09 -33.68
CA THR A 178 19.46 -21.74 -32.48
C THR A 178 18.66 -21.38 -31.22
N TYR A 179 18.17 -20.15 -31.13
CA TYR A 179 17.42 -19.61 -30.00
C TYR A 179 16.07 -19.05 -30.46
N PRO A 180 15.08 -19.92 -30.81
CA PRO A 180 13.80 -19.49 -31.36
C PRO A 180 12.86 -18.82 -30.33
N ASN A 181 13.07 -19.09 -29.04
CA ASN A 181 12.33 -18.49 -27.93
C ASN A 181 13.31 -17.82 -26.94
N PRO A 182 13.93 -16.69 -27.32
CA PRO A 182 14.90 -16.02 -26.48
C PRO A 182 14.24 -15.31 -25.28
N GLU A 183 14.95 -15.26 -24.14
CA GLU A 183 14.51 -14.49 -22.97
C GLU A 183 15.31 -13.17 -22.85
N ILE A 184 14.70 -12.17 -22.20
CA ILE A 184 15.32 -10.86 -22.02
C ILE A 184 16.65 -10.99 -21.28
N GLY A 185 17.68 -10.35 -21.84
CA GLY A 185 19.04 -10.34 -21.32
C GLY A 185 19.92 -11.46 -21.82
N TRP A 186 19.44 -12.40 -22.65
CA TRP A 186 20.30 -13.39 -23.29
C TRP A 186 21.31 -12.70 -24.22
N VAL A 187 22.58 -13.12 -24.14
CA VAL A 187 23.69 -12.59 -24.94
C VAL A 187 24.32 -13.70 -25.77
N VAL A 188 24.41 -13.50 -27.08
CA VAL A 188 24.99 -14.45 -28.03
C VAL A 188 26.07 -13.76 -28.85
N THR A 189 27.20 -14.44 -29.07
CA THR A 189 28.27 -13.97 -29.96
C THR A 189 28.15 -14.63 -31.33
N ALA A 190 28.23 -13.85 -32.40
CA ALA A 190 28.43 -14.34 -33.76
C ALA A 190 29.94 -14.44 -34.06
N ILE A 191 30.42 -15.65 -34.34
CA ILE A 191 31.86 -15.95 -34.45
C ILE A 191 32.49 -15.27 -35.66
N ASP A 192 31.79 -15.26 -36.79
CA ASP A 192 32.23 -14.67 -38.06
C ASP A 192 32.67 -13.19 -37.96
N THR A 193 31.97 -12.42 -37.12
CA THR A 193 32.11 -10.97 -37.00
C THR A 193 32.64 -10.53 -35.65
N GLY A 194 32.71 -11.44 -34.66
CA GLY A 194 33.03 -11.08 -33.28
C GLY A 194 31.93 -10.31 -32.56
N ARG A 195 30.77 -10.08 -33.18
CA ARG A 195 29.73 -9.21 -32.61
C ARG A 195 28.91 -9.95 -31.57
N ARG A 196 28.67 -9.30 -30.42
CA ARG A 196 27.73 -9.76 -29.39
C ARG A 196 26.40 -9.03 -29.52
N TYR A 197 25.34 -9.78 -29.34
CA TYR A 197 23.97 -9.29 -29.40
C TYR A 197 23.23 -9.66 -28.11
N ARG A 198 22.40 -8.75 -27.60
CA ARG A 198 21.51 -8.97 -26.45
C ARG A 198 20.06 -8.95 -26.90
N TYR A 199 19.27 -9.92 -26.46
CA TYR A 199 17.82 -9.88 -26.66
C TYR A 199 17.16 -8.91 -25.65
N ASP A 200 16.38 -7.95 -26.13
CA ASP A 200 15.70 -6.94 -25.31
C ASP A 200 14.23 -7.27 -24.98
N GLY A 201 13.69 -8.35 -25.56
CA GLY A 201 12.29 -8.75 -25.44
C GLY A 201 11.51 -8.63 -26.75
N PHE A 202 12.08 -7.94 -27.74
CA PHE A 202 11.53 -7.80 -29.09
C PHE A 202 12.54 -8.24 -30.14
N GLU A 203 13.80 -7.79 -30.04
CA GLU A 203 14.84 -8.05 -31.03
C GLU A 203 16.25 -8.24 -30.42
N TRP A 204 17.18 -8.71 -31.26
CA TRP A 204 18.59 -8.86 -30.90
C TRP A 204 19.35 -7.56 -31.17
N VAL A 205 19.69 -6.85 -30.11
CA VAL A 205 20.38 -5.55 -30.18
C VAL A 205 21.89 -5.75 -30.10
N PHE A 206 22.64 -5.10 -30.99
CA PHE A 206 24.11 -5.12 -30.96
C PHE A 206 24.64 -4.50 -29.66
N LEU A 207 25.56 -5.19 -28.99
CA LEU A 207 26.23 -4.70 -27.79
C LEU A 207 27.63 -4.16 -28.09
N ASP A 208 28.53 -5.06 -28.49
CA ASP A 208 29.93 -4.76 -28.72
C ASP A 208 30.58 -5.84 -29.61
N VAL A 209 31.87 -5.67 -29.88
CA VAL A 209 32.69 -6.64 -30.60
C VAL A 209 33.65 -7.28 -29.60
N VAL A 210 33.61 -8.60 -29.50
CA VAL A 210 34.62 -9.41 -28.83
C VAL A 210 35.69 -9.75 -29.85
N GLN A 211 36.92 -9.43 -29.52
CA GLN A 211 38.06 -9.98 -30.22
C GLN A 211 38.24 -11.41 -29.74
N PHE A 212 38.00 -12.39 -30.60
CA PHE A 212 38.38 -13.77 -30.30
C PHE A 212 39.91 -13.80 -30.26
N ASP A 213 40.45 -13.86 -29.05
CA ASP A 213 41.87 -13.69 -28.84
C ASP A 213 42.66 -14.75 -29.60
N LYS A 214 43.58 -14.23 -30.40
CA LYS A 214 44.64 -14.98 -31.06
C LYS A 214 45.45 -15.70 -29.98
N LEU A 215 45.90 -16.92 -30.24
CA LEU A 215 46.72 -17.64 -29.26
C LEU A 215 48.17 -17.15 -29.36
N ASP A 216 48.74 -16.70 -28.25
CA ASP A 216 50.16 -16.39 -28.15
C ASP A 216 50.97 -17.69 -28.17
N VAL A 217 51.89 -17.80 -29.13
CA VAL A 217 52.78 -18.96 -29.29
C VAL A 217 54.23 -18.51 -29.30
N PHE A 218 55.09 -19.34 -28.70
CA PHE A 218 56.53 -19.13 -28.71
C PHE A 218 57.15 -19.96 -29.84
N VAL A 219 57.83 -19.30 -30.77
CA VAL A 219 58.46 -19.94 -31.93
C VAL A 219 59.96 -19.99 -31.72
N SER A 220 60.54 -21.21 -31.70
CA SER A 220 61.97 -21.42 -31.48
C SER A 220 62.45 -22.73 -32.10
N PRO A 221 63.70 -22.81 -32.61
CA PRO A 221 64.27 -24.06 -33.11
C PRO A 221 64.55 -25.07 -31.97
N ILE A 222 64.73 -24.58 -30.74
CA ILE A 222 65.06 -25.34 -29.54
C ILE A 222 63.92 -25.27 -28.53
N ALA A 223 63.60 -26.40 -27.90
CA ALA A 223 62.58 -26.49 -26.86
C ALA A 223 62.93 -25.56 -25.68
N PRO A 224 62.04 -24.63 -25.31
CA PRO A 224 62.31 -23.75 -24.17
C PRO A 224 62.21 -24.51 -22.85
N VAL A 225 63.06 -24.16 -21.90
CA VAL A 225 62.99 -24.66 -20.53
C VAL A 225 61.91 -23.85 -19.80
N ASN A 226 60.74 -24.45 -19.56
CA ASN A 226 59.62 -23.90 -18.81
C ASN A 226 59.04 -22.57 -19.35
N VAL A 227 58.25 -22.66 -20.41
CA VAL A 227 57.34 -21.57 -20.81
C VAL A 227 55.90 -21.95 -20.49
N ASN A 228 55.11 -20.97 -20.03
CA ASN A 228 53.67 -21.13 -19.84
C ASN A 228 52.89 -20.85 -21.15
N LEU A 229 53.49 -21.19 -22.30
CA LEU A 229 53.00 -20.90 -23.64
C LEU A 229 53.13 -22.14 -24.52
N VAL A 230 52.28 -22.24 -25.55
CA VAL A 230 52.41 -23.28 -26.57
C VAL A 230 53.68 -22.99 -27.39
N TRP A 231 54.61 -23.95 -27.42
CA TRP A 231 55.84 -23.87 -28.21
C TRP A 231 55.66 -24.50 -29.58
N ILE A 232 56.10 -23.79 -30.63
CA ILE A 232 56.16 -24.29 -32.00
C ILE A 232 57.63 -24.38 -32.42
N ARG A 233 58.04 -25.58 -32.84
CA ARG A 233 59.38 -25.81 -33.40
C ARG A 233 59.44 -25.31 -34.83
N LYS A 234 60.24 -24.28 -35.08
CA LYS A 234 60.52 -23.74 -36.41
C LYS A 234 61.97 -23.30 -36.49
N ASP A 235 62.61 -23.55 -37.63
CA ASP A 235 63.98 -23.09 -37.85
C ASP A 235 63.97 -21.57 -38.13
N VAL A 236 64.32 -20.79 -37.11
CA VAL A 236 64.30 -19.32 -37.14
C VAL A 236 65.60 -18.81 -36.52
N LYS A 237 66.10 -17.69 -37.05
CA LYS A 237 67.40 -17.12 -36.63
C LYS A 237 67.38 -16.68 -35.16
N GLU A 238 66.28 -16.10 -34.71
CA GLU A 238 66.05 -15.66 -33.32
C GLU A 238 64.65 -16.10 -32.87
N PRO A 239 64.48 -16.63 -31.64
CA PRO A 239 63.16 -16.94 -31.11
C PRO A 239 62.27 -15.71 -30.98
N TYR A 240 60.97 -15.86 -31.20
CA TYR A 240 60.02 -14.77 -31.08
C TYR A 240 58.64 -15.24 -30.59
N LEU A 241 57.89 -14.30 -30.01
CA LEU A 241 56.48 -14.46 -29.72
C LEU A 241 55.67 -14.03 -30.95
N THR A 242 54.71 -14.84 -31.33
CA THR A 242 53.74 -14.47 -32.37
C THR A 242 52.36 -14.94 -31.99
N ARG A 243 51.36 -14.38 -32.67
CA ARG A 243 49.96 -14.70 -32.51
C ARG A 243 49.50 -15.51 -33.69
N ILE A 244 48.84 -16.63 -33.41
CA ILE A 244 48.25 -17.49 -34.43
C ILE A 244 46.73 -17.38 -34.42
N THR A 245 46.15 -17.53 -35.61
CA THR A 245 44.71 -17.68 -35.83
C THR A 245 44.42 -18.95 -36.64
N LYS A 246 43.16 -19.36 -36.71
CA LYS A 246 42.74 -20.43 -37.62
C LYS A 246 43.05 -20.02 -39.07
N SER A 247 43.79 -20.85 -39.80
CA SER A 247 44.11 -20.55 -41.20
C SER A 247 42.85 -20.67 -42.09
N SER A 248 42.77 -19.84 -43.12
CA SER A 248 41.71 -19.88 -44.14
C SER A 248 41.92 -20.96 -45.21
N THR A 249 43.12 -21.56 -45.27
CA THR A 249 43.52 -22.60 -46.22
C THR A 249 43.79 -23.94 -45.51
N PRO A 250 43.13 -25.05 -45.91
CA PRO A 250 43.37 -26.35 -45.30
C PRO A 250 44.75 -26.93 -45.70
N PRO A 251 45.37 -27.77 -44.86
CA PRO A 251 46.65 -28.40 -45.18
C PRO A 251 46.45 -29.55 -46.17
N GLU A 252 47.44 -29.80 -47.02
CA GLU A 252 47.42 -30.91 -47.98
C GLU A 252 47.32 -32.27 -47.28
N ASP A 253 47.93 -32.41 -46.10
CA ASP A 253 47.77 -33.57 -45.21
C ASP A 253 46.64 -33.33 -44.19
N LYS A 254 45.57 -34.11 -44.31
CA LYS A 254 44.38 -34.04 -43.45
C LYS A 254 44.64 -34.43 -41.99
N ARG A 255 45.83 -34.93 -41.64
CA ARG A 255 46.24 -35.23 -40.26
C ARG A 255 46.84 -34.04 -39.53
N LEU A 256 47.06 -32.92 -40.22
CA LEU A 256 47.67 -31.71 -39.66
C LEU A 256 46.61 -30.66 -39.29
N ILE A 257 46.94 -29.82 -38.30
CA ILE A 257 46.16 -28.63 -37.92
C ILE A 257 46.72 -27.43 -38.68
N TRP A 258 45.86 -26.56 -39.23
CA TRP A 258 46.28 -25.38 -39.99
C TRP A 258 46.04 -24.09 -39.22
N LEU A 259 47.13 -23.37 -38.97
CA LEU A 259 47.15 -22.12 -38.22
C LEU A 259 47.97 -21.11 -39.01
N GLU A 260 47.51 -19.86 -39.08
CA GLU A 260 48.20 -18.79 -39.80
C GLU A 260 48.87 -17.85 -38.79
N SER A 261 50.16 -17.58 -39.02
CA SER A 261 50.92 -16.60 -38.23
C SER A 261 50.52 -15.21 -38.67
N ILE A 262 50.20 -14.34 -37.71
CA ILE A 262 49.94 -12.93 -37.98
C ILE A 262 51.25 -12.19 -37.73
N ASN A 263 51.86 -11.67 -38.81
CA ASN A 263 52.99 -10.75 -38.70
C ASN A 263 52.55 -9.40 -38.14
#